data_AF-A0A938JM96-F1
#
_entry.id   AF-A0A938JM96-F1
#
_cell.length_a   1.000
_cell.length_b   1.000
_cell.length_c   1.000
_cell.angle_alpha   90.00
_cell.angle_beta   90.00
_cell.angle_gamma   90.00
#
_symmetry.space_group_name_H-M   'P 1'
#
loop_
_entity.id
_entity.type
_entity.pdbx_description
1 polymer ?
#
loop_
_entity_poly.entity_id
_entity_poly.type
_entity_poly.pdbx_seq_one_letter_code
_entity_poly.pdbx_strand_id
1 'polypeptide(L)'
;MLKLKIPLENPKPNIDEFMQIMSGKGPLRRVPLVEYIIDDAVMKPILESMMGRKWVNISDETGVLGNKTKFSKEHIEILHAWLDNIISFWYHMGYDFVRIEIIPPYPNV
;
A
#
# COMPACT_ATOMS: atom_id res chain seq x y z
N MET A 1 25.93 3.22 8.43
CA MET A 1 24.67 2.96 7.70
C MET A 1 24.20 4.25 7.06
N LEU A 2 23.79 4.23 5.79
CA LEU A 2 23.15 5.39 5.16
C LEU A 2 21.84 5.69 5.88
N LYS A 3 21.64 6.94 6.29
CA LYS A 3 20.34 7.39 6.81
C LYS A 3 19.39 7.52 5.63
N LEU A 4 18.48 6.56 5.48
CA LEU A 4 17.44 6.59 4.45
C LEU A 4 16.56 7.83 4.67
N LYS A 5 16.32 8.60 3.61
CA LYS A 5 15.46 9.80 3.63
C LYS A 5 14.01 9.43 3.32
N ILE A 6 13.43 8.58 4.16
CA ILE A 6 12.04 8.16 4.09
C ILE A 6 11.29 8.62 5.35
N PRO A 7 10.02 9.05 5.24
CA PRO A 7 9.30 9.68 6.35
C PRO A 7 8.69 8.64 7.32
N LEU A 8 9.50 7.70 7.80
CA LEU A 8 9.05 6.65 8.73
C LEU A 8 8.52 7.24 10.04
N GLU A 9 9.18 8.23 10.62
CA GLU A 9 8.79 8.78 11.93
C GLU A 9 7.65 9.82 11.84
N ASN A 10 7.62 10.60 10.76
CA ASN A 10 6.69 11.73 10.61
C ASN A 10 6.17 11.84 9.17
N PRO A 11 5.33 10.88 8.73
CA PRO A 11 4.66 10.94 7.44
C PRO A 11 3.69 12.12 7.37
N LYS A 12 3.63 12.77 6.20
CA LYS A 12 2.78 13.93 5.94
C LYS A 12 2.05 13.83 4.59
N PRO A 13 1.28 12.75 4.35
CA PRO A 13 0.46 12.68 3.16
C PRO A 13 -0.61 13.77 3.18
N ASN A 14 -0.96 14.29 2.01
CA ASN A 14 -1.96 15.32 1.85
C ASN A 14 -2.76 15.05 0.56
N ILE A 15 -3.88 14.34 0.75
CA ILE A 15 -4.77 13.94 -0.35
C ILE A 15 -5.46 15.14 -1.01
N ASP A 16 -5.77 16.20 -0.26
CA ASP A 16 -6.42 17.38 -0.81
C ASP A 16 -5.51 18.11 -1.80
N GLU A 17 -4.24 18.29 -1.43
CA GLU A 17 -3.23 18.85 -2.33
C GLU A 17 -2.97 17.94 -3.52
N PHE A 18 -2.87 16.63 -3.31
CA PHE A 18 -2.75 15.66 -4.41
C PHE A 18 -3.89 15.79 -5.41
N MET A 19 -5.15 15.85 -4.95
CA MET A 19 -6.32 16.00 -5.81
C MET A 19 -6.35 17.35 -6.52
N GLN A 20 -5.90 18.44 -5.88
CA GLN A 20 -5.75 19.74 -6.54
C GLN A 20 -4.74 19.66 -7.69
N ILE A 21 -3.57 19.05 -7.45
CA ILE A 21 -2.53 18.84 -8.45
C ILE A 21 -3.06 18.02 -9.62
N MET A 22 -3.66 16.86 -9.34
CA MET A 22 -4.22 15.97 -10.38
C MET A 22 -5.34 16.64 -11.18
N SER A 23 -6.08 17.56 -10.56
CA SER A 23 -7.14 18.34 -11.22
C SER A 23 -6.61 19.59 -11.97
N GLY A 24 -5.30 19.82 -11.98
CA GLY A 24 -4.69 21.02 -12.59
C GLY A 24 -5.02 22.33 -11.87
N LYS A 25 -5.40 22.27 -10.59
CA LYS A 25 -5.82 23.43 -9.79
C LYS A 25 -4.67 23.95 -8.93
N GLY A 26 -4.19 25.15 -9.25
CA GLY A 26 -3.26 25.90 -8.40
C GLY A 26 -1.78 25.60 -8.63
N PRO A 27 -0.89 26.38 -7.99
CA PRO A 27 0.56 26.22 -8.15
C PRO A 27 1.04 24.93 -7.46
N LEU A 28 1.92 24.19 -8.13
CA LEU A 28 2.60 23.02 -7.55
C LEU A 28 3.53 23.48 -6.41
N ARG A 29 3.21 23.13 -5.17
CA ARG A 29 4.07 23.42 -4.00
C ARG A 29 5.04 22.28 -3.68
N ARG A 30 4.67 21.06 -4.07
CA ARG A 30 5.52 19.85 -4.01
C ARG A 30 5.22 18.95 -5.21
N VAL A 31 6.16 18.07 -5.53
CA VAL A 31 5.99 17.04 -6.55
C VAL A 31 5.31 15.83 -5.89
N PRO A 32 4.11 15.40 -6.34
CA PRO A 32 3.48 14.20 -5.81
C PRO A 32 4.29 12.98 -6.23
N LEU A 33 4.51 12.05 -5.29
CA LEU A 33 5.12 10.76 -5.59
C LEU A 33 4.01 9.79 -6.00
N VAL A 34 4.18 9.12 -7.13
CA VAL A 34 3.29 8.08 -7.62
C VAL A 34 4.14 6.88 -7.94
N GLU A 35 3.77 5.72 -7.41
CA GLU A 35 4.41 4.46 -7.73
C GLU A 35 3.37 3.51 -8.33
N TYR A 36 3.76 2.81 -9.38
CA TYR A 36 2.83 1.95 -10.12
C TYR A 36 2.68 0.59 -9.43
N ILE A 37 3.81 -0.04 -9.09
CA ILE A 37 3.88 -1.34 -8.41
C ILE A 37 5.08 -1.32 -7.46
N ILE A 38 4.88 -1.88 -6.27
CA ILE A 38 5.95 -2.15 -5.32
C ILE A 38 5.94 -3.64 -5.05
N ASP A 39 7.09 -4.28 -5.19
CA ASP A 39 7.24 -5.71 -4.97
C ASP A 39 7.32 -6.03 -3.47
N ASP A 40 6.81 -7.21 -3.09
CA ASP A 40 6.86 -7.72 -1.72
C ASP A 40 8.31 -7.84 -1.21
N ALA A 41 9.28 -8.11 -2.09
CA ALA A 41 10.70 -8.12 -1.75
C ALA A 41 11.23 -6.76 -1.26
N VAL A 42 10.54 -5.67 -1.61
CA VAL A 42 10.84 -4.31 -1.10
C VAL A 42 10.00 -4.01 0.14
N MET A 43 8.69 -4.29 0.11
CA MET A 43 7.79 -3.97 1.22
C MET A 43 8.14 -4.75 2.49
N LYS A 44 8.40 -6.05 2.37
CA LYS A 44 8.66 -6.95 3.49
C LYS A 44 9.81 -6.50 4.40
N PRO A 45 11.04 -6.26 3.91
CA PRO A 45 12.13 -5.84 4.78
C PRO A 45 11.88 -4.48 5.44
N ILE A 46 11.17 -3.56 4.78
CA ILE A 46 10.82 -2.26 5.37
C ILE A 46 9.82 -2.45 6.52
N LEU A 47 8.75 -3.21 6.29
CA LEU A 47 7.75 -3.50 7.32
C LEU A 47 8.35 -4.25 8.51
N GLU A 48 9.11 -5.32 8.26
CA GLU A 48 9.66 -6.15 9.33
C GLU A 48 10.84 -5.49 10.04
N SER A 49 11.83 -5.03 9.29
CA SER A 49 13.12 -4.59 9.87
C SER A 49 13.12 -3.12 10.29
N MET A 50 12.31 -2.27 9.63
CA MET A 50 12.31 -0.82 9.92
C MET A 50 11.10 -0.39 10.73
N MET A 51 9.96 -1.07 10.57
CA MET A 51 8.69 -0.71 11.23
C MET A 51 8.29 -1.71 12.32
N GLY A 52 9.00 -2.85 12.44
CA GLY A 52 8.72 -3.88 13.45
C GLY A 52 7.38 -4.60 13.27
N ARG A 53 6.84 -4.59 12.05
CA ARG A 53 5.54 -5.18 11.72
C ARG A 53 5.71 -6.61 11.21
N LYS A 54 4.74 -7.49 11.48
CA LYS A 54 4.74 -8.86 10.95
C LYS A 54 4.27 -8.85 9.49
N TRP A 55 5.06 -9.43 8.58
CA TRP A 55 4.63 -9.63 7.20
C TRP A 55 3.45 -10.62 7.12
N VAL A 56 2.47 -10.30 6.28
CA VAL A 56 1.31 -11.15 6.01
C VAL A 56 1.38 -11.56 4.55
N ASN A 57 1.75 -12.83 4.31
CA ASN A 57 1.77 -13.36 2.96
C ASN A 57 0.37 -13.84 2.56
N ILE A 58 -0.07 -13.41 1.39
CA ILE A 58 -1.37 -13.68 0.78
C ILE A 58 -1.23 -14.36 -0.60
N SER A 59 0.00 -14.65 -1.04
CA SER A 59 0.33 -15.17 -2.38
C SER A 59 -0.37 -16.48 -2.72
N ASP A 60 -0.63 -17.32 -1.72
CA ASP A 60 -1.03 -18.71 -1.94
C ASP A 60 -2.54 -18.94 -1.78
N GLU A 61 -3.25 -18.06 -1.06
CA GLU A 61 -4.64 -18.32 -0.65
C GLU A 61 -5.65 -17.29 -1.17
N THR A 62 -5.22 -16.09 -1.55
CA THR A 62 -6.14 -15.03 -1.98
C THR A 62 -5.41 -14.07 -2.90
N GLY A 63 -5.61 -14.19 -4.21
CA GLY A 63 -5.61 -12.97 -5.01
C GLY A 63 -6.65 -12.08 -4.35
N VAL A 64 -6.20 -11.04 -3.63
CA VAL A 64 -6.87 -10.45 -2.44
C VAL A 64 -8.34 -10.14 -2.67
N LEU A 65 -8.70 -9.85 -3.91
CA LEU A 65 -10.06 -9.50 -4.31
C LEU A 65 -10.41 -10.15 -5.67
N GLY A 66 -9.87 -11.34 -5.95
CA GLY A 66 -10.18 -12.16 -7.13
C GLY A 66 -11.17 -13.29 -6.85
N ASN A 67 -11.43 -14.14 -7.84
CA ASN A 67 -12.40 -15.25 -7.78
C ASN A 67 -12.23 -16.23 -6.61
N LYS A 68 -11.03 -16.33 -6.05
CA LYS A 68 -10.70 -17.25 -4.95
C LYS A 68 -10.82 -16.62 -3.56
N THR A 69 -11.21 -15.34 -3.47
CA THR A 69 -11.35 -14.64 -2.20
C THR A 69 -12.45 -15.29 -1.37
N LYS A 70 -12.08 -15.83 -0.21
CA LYS A 70 -13.04 -16.37 0.76
C LYS A 70 -13.34 -15.28 1.80
N PHE A 71 -14.62 -15.06 2.10
CA PHE A 71 -15.05 -14.12 3.15
C PHE A 71 -15.43 -14.85 4.45
N SER A 72 -14.77 -15.97 4.75
CA SER A 72 -14.85 -16.56 6.09
C SER A 72 -14.21 -15.62 7.12
N LYS A 73 -14.58 -15.73 8.40
CA LYS A 73 -14.02 -14.89 9.47
C LYS A 73 -12.48 -14.87 9.49
N GLU A 74 -11.84 -16.04 9.42
CA GLU A 74 -10.38 -16.17 9.42
C GLU A 74 -9.73 -15.44 8.23
N HIS A 75 -10.26 -15.62 7.02
CA HIS A 75 -9.78 -14.88 5.84
C HIS A 75 -9.97 -13.36 5.97
N ILE A 76 -11.07 -12.88 6.56
CA ILE A 76 -11.28 -11.45 6.78
C ILE A 76 -10.21 -10.88 7.73
N GLU A 77 -9.86 -11.61 8.78
CA GLU A 77 -8.79 -11.20 9.71
C GLU A 77 -7.43 -11.12 9.01
N ILE A 78 -7.10 -12.11 8.16
CA ILE A 78 -5.89 -12.09 7.33
C ILE A 78 -5.90 -10.89 6.37
N LEU A 79 -7.02 -10.64 5.69
CA LEU A 79 -7.18 -9.52 4.77
C LEU A 79 -7.03 -8.17 5.48
N HIS A 80 -7.59 -8.02 6.68
CA HIS A 80 -7.42 -6.81 7.49
C HIS A 80 -5.96 -6.59 7.89
N ALA A 81 -5.26 -7.64 8.34
CA ALA A 81 -3.86 -7.54 8.71
C ALA A 81 -2.96 -7.20 7.50
N TRP A 82 -3.27 -7.76 6.33
CA TRP A 82 -2.60 -7.40 5.08
C TRP A 82 -2.88 -5.95 4.67
N LEU A 83 -4.14 -5.52 4.65
CA LEU A 83 -4.52 -4.14 4.33
C LEU A 83 -3.86 -3.13 5.27
N ASP A 84 -3.79 -3.43 6.57
CA ASP A 84 -3.12 -2.57 7.55
C ASP A 84 -1.61 -2.44 7.26
N ASN A 85 -0.95 -3.53 6.85
CA ASN A 85 0.44 -3.47 6.39
C ASN A 85 0.63 -2.62 5.13
N ILE A 86 -0.25 -2.78 4.14
CA ILE A 86 -0.22 -1.97 2.91
C ILE A 86 -0.41 -0.50 3.26
N ILE A 87 -1.47 -0.14 4.00
CA ILE A 87 -1.74 1.24 4.41
C ILE A 87 -0.54 1.82 5.16
N SER A 88 0.01 1.09 6.13
CA SER A 88 1.16 1.52 6.91
C SER A 88 2.38 1.76 6.03
N PHE A 89 2.69 0.86 5.10
CA PHE A 89 3.79 1.02 4.17
C PHE A 89 3.63 2.31 3.33
N TRP A 90 2.51 2.47 2.61
CA TRP A 90 2.31 3.61 1.71
C TRP A 90 2.32 4.95 2.46
N TYR A 91 1.68 4.99 3.63
CA TYR A 91 1.65 6.16 4.52
C TYR A 91 3.06 6.57 4.96
N HIS A 92 3.87 5.62 5.44
CA HIS A 92 5.22 5.89 5.96
C HIS A 92 6.29 6.03 4.87
N MET A 93 6.01 5.67 3.62
CA MET A 93 6.84 6.02 2.47
C MET A 93 6.52 7.42 1.91
N GLY A 94 5.47 8.07 2.41
CA GLY A 94 5.12 9.45 2.05
C GLY A 94 4.21 9.58 0.83
N TYR A 95 3.55 8.51 0.41
CA TYR A 95 2.55 8.57 -0.64
C TYR A 95 1.24 9.17 -0.14
N ASP A 96 0.60 9.97 -0.98
CA ASP A 96 -0.65 10.66 -0.64
C ASP A 96 -1.89 9.76 -0.71
N PHE A 97 -1.74 8.58 -1.31
CA PHE A 97 -2.80 7.58 -1.47
C PHE A 97 -2.20 6.17 -1.38
N VAL A 98 -3.08 5.20 -1.16
CA VAL A 98 -2.75 3.78 -1.18
C VAL A 98 -3.19 3.19 -2.51
N ARG A 99 -2.28 2.55 -3.23
CA ARG A 99 -2.62 1.79 -4.43
C ARG A 99 -3.05 0.38 -4.04
N ILE A 100 -4.27 0.01 -4.40
CA ILE A 100 -4.78 -1.35 -4.28
C ILE A 100 -5.13 -1.83 -5.68
N GLU A 101 -4.69 -3.05 -6.02
CA GLU A 101 -5.07 -3.72 -7.26
C GLU A 101 -5.97 -4.91 -6.97
N ILE A 102 -7.01 -4.98 -7.78
CA ILE A 102 -8.02 -6.01 -7.72
C ILE A 102 -8.08 -6.62 -9.11
N ILE A 103 -7.70 -7.87 -9.23
CA ILE A 103 -7.89 -8.63 -10.47
C ILE A 103 -9.32 -9.14 -10.44
N PRO A 104 -10.21 -8.68 -11.35
CA PRO A 104 -11.57 -9.16 -11.39
C PRO A 104 -11.61 -10.65 -11.73
N PRO A 105 -12.74 -11.32 -11.47
CA PRO A 105 -13.02 -12.64 -12.01
C PRO A 105 -12.63 -12.77 -13.48
N TYR A 106 -11.83 -13.77 -13.84
CA TYR A 106 -11.79 -14.20 -15.24
C TYR A 106 -13.09 -14.95 -15.54
N PRO A 107 -13.88 -14.51 -16.53
CA PRO A 107 -15.05 -15.28 -16.95
C PRO A 107 -14.57 -16.55 -17.68
N ASN A 108 -14.84 -17.71 -17.08
CA ASN A 108 -14.80 -19.05 -17.68
C ASN A 108 -13.47 -19.49 -18.33
N VAL A 109 -12.48 -19.80 -17.50
CA VAL A 109 -11.46 -20.82 -17.79
C VAL A 109 -11.52 -21.91 -16.73
#